data_AF-U6M898-F1
#
_entry.id   AF-U6M898-F1
#
_cell.length_a   1.000
_cell.length_b   1.000
_cell.length_c   1.000
_cell.angle_alpha   90.00
_cell.angle_beta   90.00
_cell.angle_gamma   90.00
#
_symmetry.space_group_name_H-M   'P 1'
#
loop_
_entity.id
_entity.type
_entity.pdbx_description
1 polymer ?
#
loop_
_entity_poly.entity_id
_entity_poly.type
_entity_poly.pdbx_seq_one_letter_code
_entity_poly.pdbx_strand_id
1 'polypeptide(L)'
;MDNFSGTTETGYAFSGGEAAAEEAGECARSSCAGASDFEDYDEDQEEGSEDYGRDETFSLVVPLETPKQKLPLLLAYSLLGAWIVFLVAVGWRALKGGGPKDLATMPLDSDSLLTYRDRFRESADKLEATWNRTSETVKNAFAKYHLPTIHDEEQLSSSEAWSLLQRQIDAMNQTPSPEALASTEEKWKYAAQLQLVTSLCNSASQRLSSMDKLGTKAEKTGFRVFSLGRGDAPMLQLPSDDTAAASEEMTSSEFLKRLFPRTHRQMQAAEVRGTAPRSLGLRLEKLVQALDMYTLEGLYVAMGFDGVLQAFGLALGTDNDNRFISAQPISSPADRVPADARVLLQFISEQFEQSTQTLWSLIVAETCTKQWGKATVEKLLQSVERGEEERARELLKRKRDLVQQAEIEKALPRGHILALSLFLL
;
A
#
# COMPACT_ATOMS: atom_id res chain seq x y z
N MET A 1 39.55 -29.97 -45.35
CA MET A 1 40.47 -29.11 -46.12
C MET A 1 39.73 -27.93 -46.70
N ASP A 2 39.69 -26.75 -46.08
CA ASP A 2 39.63 -26.43 -44.64
C ASP A 2 39.09 -24.99 -44.49
N ASN A 3 38.46 -24.74 -43.35
CA ASN A 3 38.18 -23.46 -42.67
C ASN A 3 38.29 -22.14 -43.46
N PHE A 4 37.16 -21.43 -43.54
CA PHE A 4 37.13 -19.99 -43.80
C PHE A 4 36.95 -19.23 -42.48
N SER A 5 37.91 -18.37 -42.15
CA SER A 5 37.82 -17.39 -41.06
C SER A 5 38.05 -15.99 -41.64
N GLY A 6 37.07 -15.10 -41.54
CA GLY A 6 37.14 -13.73 -42.04
C GLY A 6 36.99 -12.72 -40.90
N THR A 7 38.06 -11.99 -40.61
CA THR A 7 38.09 -10.92 -39.60
C THR A 7 37.60 -9.57 -40.16
N THR A 8 37.11 -8.73 -39.26
CA THR A 8 36.69 -7.35 -39.49
C THR A 8 37.80 -6.43 -40.01
N GLU A 9 37.45 -5.51 -40.91
CA GLU A 9 38.29 -4.37 -41.29
C GLU A 9 37.53 -3.04 -41.08
N THR A 10 38.27 -2.01 -40.66
CA THR A 10 37.77 -0.69 -40.25
C THR A 10 37.83 0.34 -41.40
N GLY A 11 36.83 1.22 -41.51
CA GLY A 11 36.74 2.22 -42.59
C GLY A 11 36.42 3.65 -42.14
N TYR A 12 37.48 4.43 -41.90
CA TYR A 12 37.66 5.88 -42.10
C TYR A 12 36.62 6.95 -41.69
N ALA A 13 37.15 8.00 -41.07
CA ALA A 13 36.51 9.29 -40.85
C ALA A 13 36.59 10.22 -42.09
N PHE A 14 35.72 11.22 -42.13
CA PHE A 14 35.89 12.41 -42.98
C PHE A 14 35.57 13.67 -42.17
N SER A 15 36.29 14.76 -42.44
CA SER A 15 36.36 15.98 -41.64
C SER A 15 36.03 17.24 -42.47
N GLY A 16 35.69 18.33 -41.78
CA GLY A 16 35.75 19.69 -42.34
C GLY A 16 34.48 20.54 -42.19
N GLY A 17 34.58 21.64 -41.45
CA GLY A 17 33.53 22.67 -41.35
C GLY A 17 33.65 23.54 -40.09
N GLU A 18 34.50 24.57 -40.11
CA GLU A 18 34.76 25.51 -39.00
C GLU A 18 34.73 26.98 -39.50
N ALA A 19 34.65 27.94 -38.55
CA ALA A 19 34.59 29.41 -38.66
C ALA A 19 33.18 30.01 -38.94
N ALA A 20 32.73 31.10 -38.31
CA ALA A 20 33.16 31.93 -37.14
C ALA A 20 31.91 32.71 -36.63
N ALA A 21 31.87 33.51 -35.55
CA ALA A 21 32.83 34.02 -34.53
C ALA A 21 32.08 34.06 -33.16
N GLU A 22 32.66 34.17 -31.95
CA GLU A 22 33.46 35.24 -31.30
C GLU A 22 32.85 36.66 -31.20
N GLU A 23 32.24 36.96 -30.03
CA GLU A 23 32.48 38.13 -29.15
C GLU A 23 31.72 37.84 -27.82
N ALA A 24 32.36 37.52 -26.68
CA ALA A 24 33.23 38.32 -25.80
C ALA A 24 32.48 39.41 -25.02
N GLY A 25 32.44 39.30 -23.68
CA GLY A 25 31.69 40.23 -22.82
C GLY A 25 31.66 39.90 -21.32
N GLU A 26 32.82 39.66 -20.70
CA GLU A 26 32.92 39.65 -19.23
C GLU A 26 32.64 41.04 -18.65
N CYS A 27 31.82 41.15 -17.59
CA CYS A 27 31.93 42.26 -16.66
C CYS A 27 31.42 41.98 -15.24
N ALA A 28 32.35 42.14 -14.29
CA ALA A 28 32.17 42.71 -12.95
C ALA A 28 31.15 42.08 -11.96
N ARG A 29 31.72 41.43 -10.94
CA ARG A 29 31.21 41.51 -9.56
C ARG A 29 31.14 42.98 -9.10
N SER A 30 30.05 43.39 -8.44
CA SER A 30 30.10 44.40 -7.38
C SER A 30 28.89 44.29 -6.44
N SER A 31 29.10 44.59 -5.17
CA SER A 31 28.14 44.47 -4.07
C SER A 31 27.46 45.80 -3.70
N CYS A 32 26.16 45.75 -3.39
CA CYS A 32 25.43 46.57 -2.41
C CYS A 32 24.18 45.74 -2.01
N ALA A 33 23.83 45.47 -0.75
CA ALA A 33 23.63 46.35 0.42
C ALA A 33 22.36 47.21 0.33
N GLY A 34 21.39 46.96 1.22
CA GLY A 34 20.02 47.51 1.22
C GLY A 34 18.99 46.38 1.21
N ALA A 35 18.49 45.84 2.32
CA ALA A 35 17.80 46.47 3.46
C ALA A 35 16.42 47.04 3.09
N SER A 36 15.41 46.19 3.24
CA SER A 36 14.00 46.57 3.44
C SER A 36 13.32 45.49 4.26
N ASP A 37 13.01 45.85 5.51
CA ASP A 37 11.85 45.45 6.29
C ASP A 37 11.11 44.18 5.84
N PHE A 38 11.29 43.11 6.61
CA PHE A 38 10.25 42.11 6.80
C PHE A 38 9.68 42.36 8.19
N GLU A 39 8.42 42.81 8.24
CA GLU A 39 7.73 43.17 9.47
C GLU A 39 7.56 41.94 10.38
N ASP A 40 7.86 42.11 11.67
CA ASP A 40 7.49 41.13 12.70
C ASP A 40 5.96 40.95 12.67
N TYR A 41 5.51 39.71 12.47
CA TYR A 41 4.11 39.36 12.72
C TYR A 41 3.95 39.07 14.21
N ASP A 42 3.43 40.06 14.95
CA ASP A 42 3.00 39.88 16.34
C ASP A 42 1.96 38.74 16.42
N GLU A 43 2.33 37.66 17.09
CA GLU A 43 1.53 36.42 17.21
C GLU A 43 0.46 36.51 18.33
N ASP A 44 0.13 37.74 18.77
CA ASP A 44 -0.85 38.04 19.82
C ASP A 44 -2.28 38.24 19.25
N GLN A 45 -2.80 37.25 18.50
CA GLN A 45 -4.22 37.24 18.13
C GLN A 45 -5.06 36.53 19.21
N GLU A 46 -5.78 37.36 19.96
CA GLU A 46 -6.70 37.04 21.05
C GLU A 46 -7.45 35.70 20.87
N GLU A 47 -7.15 34.72 21.74
CA GLU A 47 -8.01 33.56 21.94
C GLU A 47 -9.38 34.04 22.44
N GLY A 48 -10.37 34.07 21.54
CA GLY A 48 -11.77 34.31 21.87
C GLY A 48 -12.29 33.22 22.79
N SER A 49 -12.19 33.45 24.10
CA SER A 49 -12.72 32.56 25.12
C SER A 49 -14.24 32.60 25.12
N GLU A 50 -14.86 31.68 24.38
CA GLU A 50 -16.29 31.46 24.46
C GLU A 50 -16.68 31.04 25.89
N ASP A 51 -17.36 31.95 26.58
CA ASP A 51 -17.88 31.80 27.93
C ASP A 51 -19.02 30.76 27.94
N TYR A 52 -18.66 29.48 28.05
CA TYR A 52 -19.62 28.40 28.27
C TYR A 52 -20.17 28.49 29.69
N GLY A 53 -21.24 29.28 29.81
CA GLY A 53 -22.01 29.52 31.02
C GLY A 53 -22.26 28.24 31.82
N ARG A 54 -21.67 28.23 33.01
CA ARG A 54 -21.94 27.29 34.09
C ARG A 54 -23.42 27.33 34.48
N ASP A 55 -24.15 26.26 34.17
CA ASP A 55 -25.35 25.72 34.85
C ASP A 55 -25.73 24.42 34.09
N GLU A 56 -26.12 23.28 34.68
CA GLU A 56 -26.45 22.94 36.07
C GLU A 56 -25.76 21.64 36.52
N THR A 57 -25.41 21.53 37.80
CA THR A 57 -24.92 20.27 38.39
C THR A 57 -26.08 19.28 38.61
N PHE A 58 -26.37 18.43 37.62
CA PHE A 58 -27.23 17.26 37.80
C PHE A 58 -26.54 16.19 38.65
N SER A 59 -26.53 16.40 39.98
CA SER A 59 -26.18 15.37 40.96
C SER A 59 -27.30 14.32 41.05
N LEU A 60 -27.40 13.46 40.03
CA LEU A 60 -28.29 12.31 40.06
C LEU A 60 -27.74 11.28 41.06
N VAL A 61 -28.12 11.42 42.33
CA VAL A 61 -27.86 10.42 43.37
C VAL A 61 -28.68 9.17 43.02
N VAL A 62 -28.10 8.27 42.24
CA VAL A 62 -28.67 6.95 41.97
C VAL A 62 -28.53 6.14 43.26
N PRO A 63 -29.62 5.76 43.95
CA PRO A 63 -29.52 4.85 45.07
C PRO A 63 -29.06 3.49 44.53
N LEU A 64 -27.89 3.03 45.01
CA LEU A 64 -27.31 1.76 44.59
C LEU A 64 -27.99 0.56 45.29
N GLU A 65 -29.32 0.53 45.31
CA GLU A 65 -30.09 -0.65 45.68
C GLU A 65 -29.97 -1.66 44.55
N THR A 66 -29.17 -2.71 44.78
CA THR A 66 -29.01 -3.81 43.81
C THR A 66 -30.25 -4.69 43.83
N PRO A 67 -31.11 -4.67 42.78
CA PRO A 67 -32.23 -5.58 42.73
C PRO A 67 -31.68 -6.96 42.37
N LYS A 68 -31.90 -7.96 43.23
CA LYS A 68 -31.65 -9.38 42.90
C LYS A 68 -32.69 -9.89 41.89
N GLN A 69 -32.85 -9.20 40.77
CA GLN A 69 -33.65 -9.68 39.65
C GLN A 69 -32.90 -10.80 38.96
N LYS A 70 -33.35 -12.03 39.25
CA LYS A 70 -33.06 -13.22 38.44
C LYS A 70 -33.78 -13.08 37.09
N LEU A 71 -33.32 -12.16 36.24
CA LEU A 71 -33.65 -12.18 34.82
C LEU A 71 -33.31 -13.59 34.30
N PRO A 72 -34.28 -14.33 33.74
CA PRO A 72 -34.04 -15.71 33.34
C PRO A 72 -33.00 -15.72 32.23
N LEU A 73 -31.83 -16.32 32.49
CA LEU A 73 -30.68 -16.40 31.56
C LEU A 73 -31.07 -16.82 30.13
N LEU A 74 -32.13 -17.63 30.01
CA LEU A 74 -32.75 -18.04 28.75
C LEU A 74 -33.13 -16.87 27.82
N LEU A 75 -33.57 -15.73 28.36
CA LEU A 75 -33.95 -14.55 27.56
C LEU A 75 -32.72 -13.82 26.97
N ALA A 76 -31.61 -13.77 27.72
CA ALA A 76 -30.36 -13.19 27.25
C ALA A 76 -29.72 -14.09 26.17
N TYR A 77 -29.71 -15.41 26.36
CA TYR A 77 -29.23 -16.35 25.34
C TYR A 77 -30.12 -16.38 24.10
N SER A 78 -31.43 -16.21 24.24
CA SER A 78 -32.37 -16.07 23.12
C SER A 78 -32.03 -14.88 22.22
N LEU A 79 -31.80 -13.70 22.81
CA LEU A 79 -31.42 -12.50 22.06
C LEU A 79 -30.06 -12.65 21.39
N LEU A 80 -29.07 -13.24 22.08
CA LEU A 80 -27.74 -13.49 21.49
C LEU A 80 -27.81 -14.47 20.30
N GLY A 81 -28.59 -15.55 20.45
CA GLY A 81 -28.83 -16.52 19.39
C GLY A 81 -29.54 -15.91 18.17
N ALA A 82 -30.57 -15.09 18.41
CA ALA A 82 -31.25 -14.35 17.34
C ALA A 82 -30.31 -13.36 16.63
N TRP A 83 -29.42 -12.68 17.35
CA TRP A 83 -28.42 -11.78 16.76
C TRP A 83 -27.37 -12.53 15.93
N ILE A 84 -26.91 -13.70 16.39
CA ILE A 84 -25.99 -14.56 15.63
C ILE A 84 -26.68 -15.09 14.37
N VAL A 85 -27.93 -15.56 14.46
CA VAL A 85 -28.70 -16.01 13.28
C VAL A 85 -28.96 -14.84 12.32
N PHE A 86 -29.21 -13.63 12.82
CA PHE A 86 -29.33 -12.43 11.99
C PHE A 86 -28.01 -12.08 11.28
N LEU A 87 -26.87 -12.07 11.99
CA LEU A 87 -25.55 -11.87 11.38
C LEU A 87 -25.21 -12.95 10.35
N VAL A 88 -25.50 -14.22 10.64
CA VAL A 88 -25.30 -15.33 9.70
C VAL A 88 -26.24 -15.21 8.50
N ALA A 89 -27.49 -14.78 8.69
CA ALA A 89 -28.44 -14.56 7.60
C ALA A 89 -28.09 -13.32 6.75
N VAL A 90 -27.57 -12.25 7.33
CA VAL A 90 -27.06 -11.07 6.61
C VAL A 90 -25.76 -11.42 5.88
N GLY A 91 -24.84 -12.13 6.54
CA GLY A 91 -23.62 -12.65 5.92
C GLY A 91 -23.89 -13.63 4.78
N TRP A 92 -24.83 -14.57 4.94
CA TRP A 92 -25.28 -15.45 3.86
C TRP A 92 -26.09 -14.71 2.79
N ARG A 93 -26.78 -13.61 3.09
CA ARG A 93 -27.39 -12.77 2.05
C ARG A 93 -26.36 -11.95 1.29
N ALA A 94 -25.26 -11.54 1.92
CA ALA A 94 -24.11 -10.98 1.19
C ALA A 94 -23.43 -12.06 0.32
N LEU A 95 -23.22 -13.27 0.84
CA LEU A 95 -22.53 -14.37 0.14
C LEU A 95 -23.39 -15.14 -0.89
N LYS A 96 -24.73 -15.15 -0.78
CA LYS A 96 -25.65 -15.84 -1.72
C LYS A 96 -26.63 -14.91 -2.45
N GLY A 97 -26.78 -13.65 -2.04
CA GLY A 97 -27.79 -12.73 -2.59
C GLY A 97 -27.43 -12.14 -3.96
N GLY A 98 -26.17 -12.28 -4.38
CA GLY A 98 -25.66 -11.96 -5.70
C GLY A 98 -25.46 -13.19 -6.57
N GLY A 99 -26.54 -13.90 -6.93
CA GLY A 99 -26.54 -14.51 -8.28
C GLY A 99 -26.24 -13.38 -9.28
N PRO A 100 -25.46 -13.61 -10.35
CA PRO A 100 -24.88 -12.54 -11.17
C PRO A 100 -25.95 -11.74 -11.91
N LYS A 101 -26.55 -10.79 -11.19
CA LYS A 101 -27.29 -9.66 -11.72
C LYS A 101 -26.25 -8.84 -12.47
N ASP A 102 -26.36 -8.86 -13.80
CA ASP A 102 -25.69 -7.99 -14.77
C ASP A 102 -24.63 -7.11 -14.12
N LEU A 103 -23.42 -7.65 -13.96
CA LEU A 103 -22.28 -6.99 -13.31
C LEU A 103 -22.16 -5.62 -13.95
N ALA A 104 -22.55 -4.59 -13.17
CA ALA A 104 -23.10 -3.36 -13.73
C ALA A 104 -22.11 -2.77 -14.72
N THR A 105 -22.42 -2.86 -16.01
CA THR A 105 -21.48 -2.52 -17.06
C THR A 105 -21.08 -1.07 -16.88
N MET A 106 -19.79 -0.85 -16.66
CA MET A 106 -19.18 0.44 -16.35
C MET A 106 -19.85 1.56 -17.19
N PRO A 107 -20.53 2.54 -16.59
CA PRO A 107 -21.23 3.58 -17.33
C PRO A 107 -20.33 4.31 -18.35
N LEU A 108 -20.79 4.37 -19.60
CA LEU A 108 -20.06 4.93 -20.77
C LEU A 108 -20.74 6.16 -21.38
N ASP A 109 -21.71 6.75 -20.68
CA ASP A 109 -22.27 8.05 -21.03
C ASP A 109 -21.25 9.18 -20.75
N SER A 110 -21.46 10.34 -21.37
CA SER A 110 -20.52 11.47 -21.28
C SER A 110 -20.29 11.97 -19.86
N ASP A 111 -21.30 11.95 -18.99
CA ASP A 111 -21.20 12.48 -17.62
C ASP A 111 -20.40 11.51 -16.74
N SER A 112 -20.56 10.20 -16.95
CA SER A 112 -19.72 9.16 -16.34
C SER A 112 -18.26 9.26 -16.78
N LEU A 113 -17.99 9.48 -18.07
CA LEU A 113 -16.62 9.67 -18.58
C LEU A 113 -15.95 10.94 -18.02
N LEU A 114 -16.70 12.04 -17.86
CA LEU A 114 -16.23 13.24 -17.17
C LEU A 114 -15.91 12.95 -15.70
N THR A 115 -16.82 12.27 -14.99
CA THR A 115 -16.63 11.85 -13.59
C THR A 115 -15.36 11.01 -13.41
N TYR A 116 -15.05 10.10 -14.33
CA TYR A 116 -13.82 9.32 -14.29
C TYR A 116 -12.57 10.18 -14.53
N ARG A 117 -12.65 11.17 -15.42
CA ARG A 117 -11.51 12.09 -15.66
C ARG A 117 -11.24 13.01 -14.48
N ASP A 118 -12.27 13.47 -13.78
CA ASP A 118 -12.08 14.34 -12.62
C ASP A 118 -11.53 13.56 -11.40
N ARG A 119 -11.96 12.31 -11.19
CA ARG A 119 -11.33 11.39 -10.21
C ARG A 119 -9.87 11.08 -10.53
N PHE A 120 -9.54 10.91 -11.81
CA PHE A 120 -8.15 10.72 -12.25
C PHE A 120 -7.29 11.92 -11.85
N ARG A 121 -7.75 13.15 -12.11
CA ARG A 121 -7.05 14.39 -11.74
C ARG A 121 -6.84 14.51 -10.23
N GLU A 122 -7.91 14.34 -9.43
CA GLU A 122 -7.82 14.34 -7.96
C GLU A 122 -6.78 13.32 -7.46
N SER A 123 -6.74 12.13 -8.09
CA SER A 123 -5.79 11.07 -7.73
C SER A 123 -4.35 11.38 -8.14
N ALA A 124 -4.14 12.07 -9.28
CA ALA A 124 -2.84 12.54 -9.73
C ALA A 124 -2.30 13.66 -8.83
N ASP A 125 -3.11 14.69 -8.56
CA ASP A 125 -2.76 15.80 -7.66
C ASP A 125 -2.42 15.29 -6.25
N LYS A 126 -3.20 14.32 -5.75
CA LYS A 126 -2.95 13.64 -4.48
C LYS A 126 -1.66 12.83 -4.47
N LEU A 127 -1.32 12.16 -5.58
CA LEU A 127 -0.03 11.47 -5.71
C LEU A 127 1.12 12.47 -5.69
N GLU A 128 1.06 13.56 -6.46
CA GLU A 128 2.08 14.61 -6.47
C GLU A 128 2.26 15.25 -5.08
N ALA A 129 1.17 15.65 -4.41
CA ALA A 129 1.22 16.19 -3.07
C ALA A 129 1.80 15.20 -2.04
N THR A 130 1.48 13.90 -2.18
CA THR A 130 2.07 12.85 -1.35
C THR A 130 3.56 12.73 -1.61
N TRP A 131 3.95 12.63 -2.89
CA TRP A 131 5.34 12.52 -3.32
C TRP A 131 6.17 13.68 -2.79
N ASN A 132 5.74 14.92 -2.99
CA ASN A 132 6.48 16.09 -2.56
C ASN A 132 6.66 16.16 -1.04
N ARG A 133 5.68 15.70 -0.25
CA ARG A 133 5.79 15.60 1.22
C ARG A 133 6.65 14.44 1.72
N THR A 134 6.69 13.32 1.01
CA THR A 134 7.38 12.10 1.47
C THR A 134 8.90 12.25 1.46
N SER A 135 9.54 11.76 2.53
CA SER A 135 11.00 11.83 2.72
C SER A 135 11.79 11.07 1.65
N GLU A 136 13.01 11.53 1.37
CA GLU A 136 13.87 10.96 0.31
C GLU A 136 14.25 9.49 0.58
N THR A 137 14.42 9.10 1.84
CA THR A 137 14.63 7.69 2.22
C THR A 137 13.43 6.81 1.82
N VAL A 138 12.20 7.30 2.03
CA VAL A 138 10.98 6.56 1.68
C VAL A 138 10.79 6.54 0.16
N LYS A 139 11.09 7.63 -0.56
CA LYS A 139 11.06 7.67 -2.03
C LYS A 139 11.99 6.63 -2.67
N ASN A 140 13.23 6.53 -2.18
CA ASN A 140 14.19 5.56 -2.71
C ASN A 140 13.82 4.11 -2.33
N ALA A 141 13.27 3.89 -1.13
CA ALA A 141 12.71 2.58 -0.77
C ALA A 141 11.50 2.21 -1.65
N PHE A 142 10.62 3.17 -1.95
CA PHE A 142 9.49 2.98 -2.86
C PHE A 142 9.97 2.66 -4.28
N ALA A 143 10.94 3.42 -4.81
CA ALA A 143 11.60 3.15 -6.10
C ALA A 143 12.22 1.75 -6.19
N LYS A 144 12.74 1.21 -5.07
CA LYS A 144 13.36 -0.12 -5.01
C LYS A 144 12.37 -1.29 -4.90
N TYR A 145 11.24 -1.11 -4.21
CA TYR A 145 10.33 -2.23 -3.85
C TYR A 145 8.94 -2.15 -4.50
N HIS A 146 8.57 -1.00 -5.09
CA HIS A 146 7.24 -0.74 -5.64
C HIS A 146 7.25 -0.20 -7.08
N LEU A 147 8.41 -0.17 -7.73
CA LEU A 147 8.56 0.08 -9.17
C LEU A 147 9.24 -1.13 -9.84
N PRO A 148 8.95 -1.41 -11.13
CA PRO A 148 9.51 -2.53 -11.84
C PRO A 148 11.01 -2.36 -12.09
N THR A 149 11.80 -3.34 -11.64
CA THR A 149 13.22 -3.51 -11.96
C THR A 149 13.44 -4.85 -12.67
N ILE A 150 14.37 -4.90 -13.62
CA ILE A 150 14.68 -6.11 -14.39
C ILE A 150 15.50 -7.08 -13.52
N HIS A 151 16.34 -6.54 -12.62
CA HIS A 151 17.24 -7.30 -11.75
C HIS A 151 17.15 -6.85 -10.28
N ASP A 152 17.58 -7.72 -9.35
CA ASP A 152 17.63 -7.40 -7.91
C ASP A 152 18.64 -6.31 -7.55
N GLU A 153 19.69 -6.16 -8.35
CA GLU A 153 20.74 -5.15 -8.15
C GLU A 153 20.41 -3.80 -8.81
N GLU A 154 19.47 -3.77 -9.77
CA GLU A 154 19.00 -2.53 -10.38
C GLU A 154 18.19 -1.72 -9.36
N GLN A 155 18.61 -0.49 -9.09
CA GLN A 155 17.90 0.44 -8.22
C GLN A 155 17.56 1.69 -9.02
N LEU A 156 16.26 1.95 -9.16
CA LEU A 156 15.75 3.21 -9.69
C LEU A 156 16.00 4.32 -8.67
N SER A 157 16.49 5.46 -9.13
CA SER A 157 16.47 6.69 -8.34
C SER A 157 15.02 7.15 -8.09
N SER A 158 14.81 7.93 -7.03
CA SER A 158 13.52 8.59 -6.78
C SER A 158 13.03 9.42 -7.98
N SER A 159 13.93 10.15 -8.65
CA SER A 159 13.61 10.94 -9.85
C SER A 159 13.22 10.08 -11.06
N GLU A 160 13.87 8.93 -11.27
CA GLU A 160 13.42 7.98 -12.30
C GLU A 160 12.05 7.39 -11.96
N ALA A 161 11.83 6.94 -10.72
CA ALA A 161 10.54 6.44 -10.26
C ALA A 161 9.40 7.46 -10.46
N TRP A 162 9.66 8.74 -10.14
CA TRP A 162 8.71 9.82 -10.44
C TRP A 162 8.44 9.96 -11.92
N SER A 163 9.48 10.01 -12.76
CA SER A 163 9.31 10.18 -14.22
C SER A 163 8.53 9.05 -14.88
N LEU A 164 8.63 7.80 -14.40
CA LEU A 164 7.84 6.67 -14.90
C LEU A 164 6.35 6.84 -14.57
N LEU A 165 6.01 7.36 -13.38
CA LEU A 165 4.63 7.63 -12.98
C LEU A 165 4.08 8.87 -13.71
N GLN A 166 4.83 9.97 -13.74
CA GLN A 166 4.48 11.21 -14.42
C GLN A 166 4.18 10.97 -15.90
N ARG A 167 4.98 10.14 -16.59
CA ARG A 167 4.76 9.79 -18.00
C ARG A 167 3.37 9.20 -18.27
N GLN A 168 2.84 8.40 -17.35
CA GLN A 168 1.50 7.82 -17.49
C GLN A 168 0.39 8.86 -17.20
N ILE A 169 0.61 9.75 -16.22
CA ILE A 169 -0.29 10.87 -15.91
C ILE A 169 -0.38 11.84 -17.09
N ASP A 170 0.76 12.28 -17.62
CA ASP A 170 0.85 13.23 -18.74
C ASP A 170 0.18 12.67 -20.00
N ALA A 171 0.45 11.39 -20.32
CA ALA A 171 -0.16 10.75 -21.47
C ALA A 171 -1.69 10.59 -21.32
N MET A 172 -2.19 10.30 -20.12
CA MET A 172 -3.63 10.24 -19.84
C MET A 172 -4.26 11.63 -19.93
N ASN A 173 -3.60 12.68 -19.43
CA ASN A 173 -4.02 14.08 -19.57
C ASN A 173 -4.08 14.53 -21.05
N GLN A 174 -3.14 14.08 -21.88
CA GLN A 174 -3.09 14.36 -23.32
C GLN A 174 -4.05 13.50 -24.15
N THR A 175 -4.64 12.44 -23.59
CA THR A 175 -5.56 11.56 -24.31
C THR A 175 -6.94 12.23 -24.44
N PRO A 176 -7.41 12.52 -25.67
CA PRO A 176 -8.70 13.18 -25.86
C PRO A 176 -9.85 12.31 -25.36
N SER A 177 -10.86 12.94 -24.78
CA SER A 177 -12.11 12.26 -24.46
C SER A 177 -12.80 11.83 -25.76
N PRO A 178 -13.31 10.60 -25.86
CA PRO A 178 -14.03 10.13 -27.05
C PRO A 178 -15.30 10.97 -27.28
N GLU A 179 -15.64 11.18 -28.55
CA GLU A 179 -16.82 11.95 -28.93
C GLU A 179 -18.13 11.28 -28.47
N ALA A 180 -19.21 12.07 -28.37
CA ALA A 180 -20.52 11.55 -28.02
C ALA A 180 -21.01 10.44 -28.98
N LEU A 181 -20.58 10.48 -30.25
CA LEU A 181 -20.89 9.48 -31.28
C LEU A 181 -19.85 8.35 -31.40
N ALA A 182 -18.77 8.38 -30.62
CA ALA A 182 -17.76 7.32 -30.61
C ALA A 182 -18.36 5.98 -30.18
N SER A 183 -17.74 4.90 -30.64
CA SER A 183 -18.20 3.53 -30.37
C SER A 183 -18.14 3.20 -28.87
N THR A 184 -18.98 2.24 -28.46
CA THR A 184 -18.95 1.67 -27.10
C THR A 184 -17.57 1.13 -26.74
N GLU A 185 -16.84 0.58 -27.71
CA GLU A 185 -15.49 0.04 -27.51
C GLU A 185 -14.45 1.15 -27.24
N GLU A 186 -14.49 2.27 -27.97
CA GLU A 186 -13.61 3.41 -27.73
C GLU A 186 -13.89 4.07 -26.38
N LYS A 187 -15.16 4.25 -26.04
CA LYS A 187 -15.58 4.78 -24.73
C LYS A 187 -15.17 3.86 -23.58
N TRP A 188 -15.32 2.55 -23.76
CA TRP A 188 -14.87 1.56 -22.79
C TRP A 188 -13.34 1.58 -22.62
N LYS A 189 -12.56 1.61 -23.71
CA LYS A 189 -11.09 1.70 -23.66
C LYS A 189 -10.62 2.94 -22.91
N TYR A 190 -11.21 4.10 -23.21
CA TYR A 190 -10.91 5.36 -22.53
C TYR A 190 -11.22 5.30 -21.03
N ALA A 191 -12.40 4.79 -20.66
CA ALA A 191 -12.80 4.62 -19.27
C ALA A 191 -11.90 3.63 -18.52
N ALA A 192 -11.56 2.49 -19.12
CA ALA A 192 -10.66 1.49 -18.54
C ALA A 192 -9.24 2.05 -18.33
N GLN A 193 -8.74 2.87 -19.26
CA GLN A 193 -7.47 3.59 -19.10
C GLN A 193 -7.51 4.60 -17.95
N LEU A 194 -8.59 5.40 -17.86
CA LEU A 194 -8.80 6.32 -16.74
C LEU A 194 -8.83 5.58 -15.40
N GLN A 195 -9.61 4.49 -15.28
CA GLN A 195 -9.66 3.69 -14.05
C GLN A 195 -8.26 3.14 -13.70
N LEU A 196 -7.53 2.61 -14.68
CA LEU A 196 -6.21 2.03 -14.45
C LEU A 196 -5.17 3.07 -13.96
N VAL A 197 -5.11 4.26 -14.57
CA VAL A 197 -4.22 5.34 -14.11
C VAL A 197 -4.68 5.91 -12.77
N THR A 198 -6.00 6.00 -12.52
CA THR A 198 -6.56 6.41 -11.22
C THR A 198 -6.16 5.43 -10.11
N SER A 199 -6.28 4.13 -10.36
CA SER A 199 -5.85 3.07 -9.43
C SER A 199 -4.34 3.09 -9.21
N LEU A 200 -3.54 3.32 -10.26
CA LEU A 200 -2.09 3.49 -10.17
C LEU A 200 -1.73 4.66 -9.24
N CYS A 201 -2.32 5.84 -9.45
CA CYS A 201 -2.01 7.04 -8.67
C CYS A 201 -2.42 6.89 -7.20
N ASN A 202 -3.63 6.38 -6.93
CA ASN A 202 -4.09 6.11 -5.57
C ASN A 202 -3.22 5.07 -4.85
N SER A 203 -2.83 3.99 -5.54
CA SER A 203 -2.00 2.94 -4.97
C SER A 203 -0.58 3.44 -4.66
N ALA A 204 0.01 4.26 -5.54
CA ALA A 204 1.31 4.87 -5.30
C ALA A 204 1.27 5.86 -4.10
N SER A 205 0.28 6.76 -4.06
CA SER A 205 0.06 7.69 -2.93
C SER A 205 -0.13 6.92 -1.62
N GLN A 206 -0.90 5.83 -1.65
CA GLN A 206 -1.12 5.00 -0.49
C GLN A 206 0.15 4.28 -0.04
N ARG A 207 0.90 3.64 -0.94
CA ARG A 207 2.17 2.97 -0.62
C ARG A 207 3.20 3.93 -0.02
N LEU A 208 3.39 5.12 -0.60
CA LEU A 208 4.26 6.17 -0.06
C LEU A 208 3.84 6.58 1.37
N SER A 209 2.55 6.85 1.57
CA SER A 209 2.00 7.20 2.89
C SER A 209 2.13 6.06 3.92
N SER A 210 1.99 4.81 3.47
CA SER A 210 2.13 3.60 4.29
C SER A 210 3.57 3.43 4.76
N MET A 211 4.53 3.55 3.85
CA MET A 211 5.96 3.43 4.13
C MET A 211 6.47 4.54 5.05
N ASP A 212 5.97 5.77 4.91
CA ASP A 212 6.34 6.90 5.77
C ASP A 212 5.87 6.72 7.23
N LYS A 213 4.61 6.27 7.42
CA LYS A 213 4.11 5.84 8.74
C LYS A 213 4.92 4.68 9.31
N LEU A 214 5.24 3.68 8.48
CA LEU A 214 5.96 2.48 8.86
C LEU A 214 7.41 2.80 9.27
N GLY A 215 8.07 3.73 8.56
CA GLY A 215 9.38 4.27 8.93
C GLY A 215 9.34 5.00 10.27
N THR A 216 8.39 5.92 10.43
CA THR A 216 8.17 6.62 11.71
C THR A 216 7.91 5.65 12.88
N LYS A 217 7.17 4.55 12.64
CA LYS A 217 6.91 3.51 13.65
C LYS A 217 8.16 2.68 13.93
N ALA A 218 8.91 2.28 12.90
CA ALA A 218 10.16 1.53 13.03
C ALA A 218 11.20 2.29 13.86
N GLU A 219 11.40 3.58 13.58
CA GLU A 219 12.34 4.44 14.33
C GLU A 219 11.98 4.54 15.80
N LYS A 220 10.69 4.80 16.12
CA LYS A 220 10.19 4.91 17.50
C LYS A 220 10.24 3.61 18.31
N THR A 221 10.59 2.49 17.68
CA THR A 221 10.46 1.15 18.30
C THR A 221 11.66 0.23 18.10
N GLY A 222 12.60 0.60 17.22
CA GLY A 222 13.86 -0.11 17.00
C GLY A 222 13.77 -1.39 16.17
N PHE A 223 12.63 -1.69 15.52
CA PHE A 223 12.56 -2.82 14.58
C PHE A 223 13.03 -2.43 13.18
N ARG A 224 13.57 -3.41 12.44
CA ARG A 224 13.89 -3.28 11.01
C ARG A 224 12.67 -3.66 10.18
N VAL A 225 12.50 -3.01 9.02
CA VAL A 225 11.53 -3.40 7.99
C VAL A 225 12.26 -3.49 6.67
N PHE A 226 12.17 -4.63 6.00
CA PHE A 226 12.84 -4.87 4.72
C PHE A 226 12.44 -3.86 3.64
N SER A 227 11.14 -3.59 3.50
CA SER A 227 10.59 -2.66 2.50
C SER A 227 10.99 -1.18 2.68
N LEU A 228 11.67 -0.82 3.76
CA LEU A 228 12.22 0.54 3.96
C LEU A 228 13.68 0.68 3.49
N GLY A 229 14.28 -0.35 2.90
CA GLY A 229 15.65 -0.32 2.35
C GLY A 229 16.76 -0.25 3.42
N ARG A 230 16.40 -0.24 4.70
CA ARG A 230 17.31 -0.12 5.85
C ARG A 230 18.00 -1.45 6.22
N GLY A 231 18.43 -2.23 5.23
CA GLY A 231 19.12 -3.52 5.45
C GLY A 231 20.36 -3.38 6.34
N ASP A 232 21.10 -2.28 6.13
CA ASP A 232 22.36 -1.99 6.85
C ASP A 232 22.18 -1.17 8.13
N ALA A 233 20.97 -0.69 8.44
CA ALA A 233 20.74 0.08 9.67
C ALA A 233 21.08 -0.81 10.87
N PRO A 234 22.05 -0.45 11.73
CA PRO A 234 22.53 -1.34 12.79
C PRO A 234 21.33 -1.82 13.62
N MET A 235 21.28 -3.12 13.91
CA MET A 235 20.20 -3.66 14.73
C MET A 235 20.25 -2.90 16.05
N LEU A 236 19.25 -2.06 16.31
CA LEU A 236 19.24 -1.16 17.44
C LEU A 236 19.40 -2.03 18.69
N GLN A 237 20.60 -1.97 19.27
CA GLN A 237 20.86 -2.65 20.53
C GLN A 237 19.93 -1.97 21.52
N LEU A 238 18.87 -2.71 21.90
CA LEU A 238 18.04 -2.34 23.02
C LEU A 238 18.98 -2.05 24.20
N PRO A 239 18.65 -1.07 25.06
CA PRO A 239 19.42 -0.82 26.27
C PRO A 239 19.69 -2.16 26.96
N SER A 240 20.97 -2.46 27.24
CA SER A 240 21.33 -3.80 27.73
C SER A 240 20.46 -4.17 28.93
N ASP A 241 19.98 -5.42 28.95
CA ASP A 241 19.14 -5.98 30.03
C ASP A 241 19.76 -5.73 31.42
N ASP A 242 21.08 -5.50 31.49
CA ASP A 242 21.84 -5.08 32.68
C ASP A 242 21.30 -3.82 33.38
N THR A 243 20.63 -2.91 32.65
CA THR A 243 19.95 -1.74 33.25
C THR A 243 18.48 -1.98 33.58
N ALA A 244 17.93 -3.10 33.14
CA ALA A 244 16.54 -3.50 33.34
C ALA A 244 16.40 -4.57 34.45
N ALA A 245 17.20 -4.48 35.52
CA ALA A 245 17.23 -5.41 36.65
C ALA A 245 15.93 -5.50 37.50
N ALA A 246 14.87 -4.83 37.06
CA ALA A 246 13.50 -4.97 37.55
C ALA A 246 12.50 -5.01 36.36
N SER A 247 12.86 -5.69 35.26
CA SER A 247 12.03 -5.77 34.06
C SER A 247 10.67 -6.39 34.41
N GLU A 248 9.62 -5.57 34.38
CA GLU A 248 8.25 -6.00 34.61
C GLU A 248 7.93 -7.21 33.73
N GLU A 249 7.36 -8.26 34.30
CA GLU A 249 6.97 -9.45 33.55
C GLU A 249 5.63 -9.21 32.82
N MET A 250 5.45 -9.84 31.66
CA MET A 250 4.21 -9.84 30.90
C MET A 250 3.70 -11.29 30.78
N THR A 251 2.44 -11.51 31.17
CA THR A 251 1.75 -12.79 30.96
C THR A 251 1.30 -12.97 29.51
N SER A 252 1.05 -14.22 29.10
CA SER A 252 0.47 -14.54 27.78
C SER A 252 -0.88 -13.84 27.56
N SER A 253 -1.72 -13.77 28.59
CA SER A 253 -3.01 -13.08 28.56
C SER A 253 -2.86 -11.56 28.36
N GLU A 254 -1.91 -10.90 29.03
CA GLU A 254 -1.62 -9.48 28.81
C GLU A 254 -1.14 -9.19 27.39
N PHE A 255 -0.26 -10.04 26.84
CA PHE A 255 0.22 -9.89 25.48
C PHE A 255 -0.92 -10.07 24.45
N LEU A 256 -1.72 -11.13 24.58
CA LEU A 256 -2.83 -11.39 23.67
C LEU A 256 -3.88 -10.27 23.70
N LYS A 257 -4.11 -9.63 24.87
CA LYS A 257 -4.98 -8.44 25.02
C LYS A 257 -4.48 -7.21 24.26
N ARG A 258 -3.19 -7.16 23.92
CA ARG A 258 -2.53 -6.05 23.20
C ARG A 258 -2.41 -6.30 21.69
N LEU A 259 -2.47 -7.56 21.26
CA LEU A 259 -2.75 -7.88 19.86
C LEU A 259 -4.19 -7.48 19.51
N PHE A 260 -4.45 -7.19 18.23
CA PHE A 260 -5.68 -6.52 17.80
C PHE A 260 -6.98 -7.22 18.27
N PRO A 261 -8.08 -6.47 18.52
CA PRO A 261 -9.38 -7.04 18.88
C PRO A 261 -9.94 -8.06 17.86
N ARG A 262 -9.46 -8.01 16.60
CA ARG A 262 -9.85 -8.97 15.56
C ARG A 262 -9.39 -10.40 15.90
N THR A 263 -8.21 -10.57 16.49
CA THR A 263 -7.62 -11.86 16.87
C THR A 263 -8.38 -12.51 18.04
N HIS A 264 -8.97 -11.69 18.93
CA HIS A 264 -9.68 -12.15 20.14
C HIS A 264 -10.93 -12.98 19.84
N ARG A 265 -11.58 -12.78 18.68
CA ARG A 265 -12.86 -13.46 18.38
C ARG A 265 -12.69 -14.92 17.97
N GLN A 266 -11.47 -15.34 17.62
CA GLN A 266 -11.15 -16.70 17.18
C GLN A 266 -10.43 -17.52 18.25
N MET A 267 -9.73 -16.89 19.18
CA MET A 267 -8.94 -17.59 20.21
C MET A 267 -9.60 -17.49 21.58
N GLN A 268 -10.29 -18.55 21.99
CA GLN A 268 -10.59 -18.77 23.40
C GLN A 268 -9.25 -19.03 24.11
N ALA A 269 -8.78 -18.05 24.88
CA ALA A 269 -7.47 -18.09 25.51
C ALA A 269 -7.39 -19.21 26.56
N ALA A 270 -6.88 -20.38 26.16
CA ALA A 270 -6.31 -21.33 27.10
C ALA A 270 -5.15 -20.63 27.84
N GLU A 271 -5.20 -20.61 29.17
CA GLU A 271 -4.22 -19.89 29.97
C GLU A 271 -2.87 -20.62 29.96
N VAL A 272 -1.94 -20.11 29.14
CA VAL A 272 -0.59 -20.65 29.05
C VAL A 272 0.25 -20.14 30.21
N ARG A 273 0.73 -21.06 31.04
CA ARG A 273 1.68 -20.77 32.12
C ARG A 273 3.02 -20.29 31.55
N GLY A 274 3.52 -19.20 32.11
CA GLY A 274 4.81 -18.61 31.78
C GLY A 274 4.73 -17.10 31.73
N THR A 275 5.88 -16.45 31.76
CA THR A 275 6.05 -15.00 31.67
C THR A 275 7.25 -14.68 30.80
N ALA A 276 7.23 -13.50 30.16
CA ALA A 276 8.33 -12.97 29.38
C ALA A 276 8.62 -11.53 29.82
N PRO A 277 9.86 -11.02 29.66
CA PRO A 277 10.16 -9.61 29.90
C PRO A 277 9.22 -8.71 29.08
N ARG A 278 8.57 -7.75 29.75
CA ARG A 278 7.61 -6.84 29.10
C ARG A 278 8.22 -6.06 27.94
N SER A 279 9.51 -5.73 28.00
CA SER A 279 10.27 -5.12 26.90
C SER A 279 10.20 -5.95 25.61
N LEU A 280 10.44 -7.26 25.70
CA LEU A 280 10.37 -8.19 24.56
C LEU A 280 8.93 -8.40 24.08
N GLY A 281 7.97 -8.54 25.01
CA GLY A 281 6.55 -8.64 24.67
C GLY A 281 6.04 -7.41 23.91
N LEU A 282 6.38 -6.20 24.37
CA LEU A 282 6.05 -4.94 23.70
C LEU A 282 6.76 -4.79 22.35
N ARG A 283 8.01 -5.27 22.19
CA ARG A 283 8.69 -5.28 20.88
C ARG A 283 7.96 -6.18 19.89
N LEU A 284 7.59 -7.40 20.29
CA LEU A 284 6.84 -8.33 19.43
C LEU A 284 5.46 -7.77 19.07
N GLU A 285 4.75 -7.18 20.04
CA GLU A 285 3.48 -6.48 19.82
C GLU A 285 3.63 -5.39 18.73
N LYS A 286 4.62 -4.50 18.91
CA LYS A 286 4.85 -3.35 18.01
C LYS A 286 5.23 -3.79 16.59
N LEU A 287 6.07 -4.82 16.44
CA LEU A 287 6.46 -5.40 15.17
C LEU A 287 5.25 -6.02 14.46
N VAL A 288 4.53 -6.93 15.15
CA VAL A 288 3.36 -7.61 14.58
C VAL A 288 2.28 -6.61 14.16
N GLN A 289 1.98 -5.61 15.00
CA GLN A 289 1.04 -4.55 14.64
C GLN A 289 1.52 -3.68 13.46
N ALA A 290 2.83 -3.54 13.23
CA ALA A 290 3.36 -2.78 12.10
C ALA A 290 3.25 -3.56 10.79
N LEU A 291 3.55 -4.86 10.82
CA LEU A 291 3.43 -5.72 9.65
C LEU A 291 1.96 -6.00 9.30
N ASP A 292 1.09 -6.28 10.28
CA ASP A 292 -0.36 -6.41 10.05
C ASP A 292 -0.97 -5.13 9.45
N MET A 293 -0.51 -3.95 9.88
CA MET A 293 -0.93 -2.68 9.28
C MET A 293 -0.51 -2.59 7.81
N TYR A 294 0.73 -2.99 7.49
CA TYR A 294 1.25 -3.00 6.12
C TYR A 294 0.52 -4.03 5.22
N THR A 295 0.19 -5.21 5.75
CA THR A 295 -0.64 -6.22 5.05
C THR A 295 -2.06 -5.69 4.79
N LEU A 296 -2.68 -5.02 5.77
CA LEU A 296 -3.98 -4.37 5.59
C LEU A 296 -3.92 -3.20 4.60
N GLU A 297 -2.82 -2.44 4.57
CA GLU A 297 -2.60 -1.41 3.55
C GLU A 297 -2.42 -2.03 2.15
N GLY A 298 -1.86 -3.24 2.04
CA GLY A 298 -1.87 -4.05 0.80
C GLY A 298 -3.28 -4.47 0.35
N LEU A 299 -4.14 -4.92 1.29
CA LEU A 299 -5.55 -5.20 1.00
C LEU A 299 -6.27 -3.97 0.43
N TYR A 300 -6.08 -2.80 1.04
CA TYR A 300 -6.67 -1.56 0.56
C TYR A 300 -6.11 -1.12 -0.81
N VAL A 301 -4.83 -1.37 -1.10
CA VAL A 301 -4.26 -1.15 -2.44
C VAL A 301 -4.93 -2.07 -3.47
N ALA A 302 -5.13 -3.35 -3.19
CA ALA A 302 -5.88 -4.25 -4.06
C ALA A 302 -7.34 -3.79 -4.25
N MET A 303 -8.00 -3.30 -3.19
CA MET A 303 -9.32 -2.65 -3.29
C MET A 303 -9.31 -1.38 -4.15
N GLY A 304 -8.18 -0.66 -4.24
CA GLY A 304 -8.00 0.49 -5.13
C GLY A 304 -8.12 0.16 -6.62
N PHE A 305 -8.00 -1.12 -7.00
CA PHE A 305 -8.21 -1.62 -8.37
C PHE A 305 -9.64 -2.14 -8.64
N ASP A 306 -10.59 -1.98 -7.71
CA ASP A 306 -11.98 -2.41 -7.93
C ASP A 306 -12.62 -1.73 -9.17
N GLY A 307 -12.30 -0.45 -9.43
CA GLY A 307 -12.73 0.25 -10.65
C GLY A 307 -12.19 -0.37 -11.95
N VAL A 308 -10.99 -0.97 -11.91
CA VAL A 308 -10.43 -1.73 -13.04
C VAL A 308 -11.16 -3.06 -13.19
N LEU A 309 -11.40 -3.80 -12.10
CA LEU A 309 -12.17 -5.04 -12.14
C LEU A 309 -13.60 -4.83 -12.67
N GLN A 310 -14.29 -3.76 -12.22
CA GLN A 310 -15.61 -3.38 -12.72
C GLN A 310 -15.61 -3.08 -14.22
N ALA A 311 -14.55 -2.45 -14.75
CA ALA A 311 -14.41 -2.23 -16.20
C ALA A 311 -14.39 -3.55 -16.98
N PHE A 312 -13.86 -4.63 -16.40
CA PHE A 312 -13.87 -5.98 -16.98
C PHE A 312 -15.10 -6.82 -16.62
N GLY A 313 -16.10 -6.25 -15.93
CA GLY A 313 -17.26 -6.99 -15.46
C GLY A 313 -16.90 -8.03 -14.38
N LEU A 314 -15.95 -7.69 -13.50
CA LEU A 314 -15.48 -8.51 -12.39
C LEU A 314 -15.71 -7.78 -11.05
N ALA A 315 -15.63 -8.54 -9.95
CA ALA A 315 -15.70 -8.00 -8.59
C ALA A 315 -14.74 -8.78 -7.67
N LEU A 316 -14.13 -8.09 -6.71
CA LEU A 316 -13.22 -8.69 -5.73
C LEU A 316 -13.90 -9.83 -4.93
N GLY A 317 -13.18 -10.93 -4.72
CA GLY A 317 -13.68 -12.12 -4.01
C GLY A 317 -14.80 -12.88 -4.73
N THR A 318 -14.84 -12.82 -6.08
CA THR A 318 -15.74 -13.65 -6.89
C THR A 318 -14.98 -14.71 -7.70
N ASP A 319 -14.37 -15.64 -6.96
CA ASP A 319 -13.44 -16.69 -7.40
C ASP A 319 -14.02 -17.56 -8.53
N ASN A 320 -13.72 -17.21 -9.78
CA ASN A 320 -14.09 -18.00 -10.94
C ASN A 320 -13.14 -17.70 -12.11
N ASP A 321 -11.97 -18.34 -12.09
CA ASP A 321 -10.84 -18.12 -13.01
C ASP A 321 -11.23 -18.11 -14.50
N ASN A 322 -12.29 -18.85 -14.86
CA ASN A 322 -12.84 -18.89 -16.20
C ASN A 322 -13.28 -17.51 -16.73
N ARG A 323 -13.53 -16.53 -15.86
CA ARG A 323 -13.96 -15.18 -16.25
C ARG A 323 -12.83 -14.32 -16.83
N PHE A 324 -11.57 -14.60 -16.50
CA PHE A 324 -10.45 -13.84 -17.05
C PHE A 324 -10.18 -14.19 -18.53
N ILE A 325 -10.57 -15.37 -19.00
CA ILE A 325 -10.23 -15.90 -20.33
C ILE A 325 -10.59 -14.94 -21.48
N SER A 326 -11.67 -14.16 -21.34
CA SER A 326 -12.16 -13.20 -22.34
C SER A 326 -11.84 -11.72 -22.02
N ALA A 327 -10.92 -11.43 -21.09
CA ALA A 327 -10.54 -10.06 -20.78
C ALA A 327 -9.88 -9.38 -21.99
N GLN A 328 -10.35 -8.19 -22.36
CA GLN A 328 -9.71 -7.40 -23.43
C GLN A 328 -8.33 -6.89 -22.98
N PRO A 329 -7.34 -6.74 -23.88
CA PRO A 329 -6.02 -6.21 -23.51
C PRO A 329 -6.08 -4.79 -22.92
N ILE A 330 -5.36 -4.54 -21.83
CA ILE A 330 -5.14 -3.18 -21.30
C ILE A 330 -4.09 -2.46 -22.15
N SER A 331 -4.31 -1.19 -22.47
CA SER A 331 -3.37 -0.38 -23.24
C SER A 331 -2.81 0.77 -22.39
N SER A 332 -1.49 0.87 -22.30
CA SER A 332 -0.82 2.02 -21.67
C SER A 332 -1.18 3.32 -22.42
N PRO A 333 -1.62 4.40 -21.73
CA PRO A 333 -1.84 5.69 -22.38
C PRO A 333 -0.56 6.25 -23.03
N ALA A 334 0.59 6.10 -22.36
CA ALA A 334 1.88 6.59 -22.85
C ALA A 334 2.40 5.78 -24.03
N ASP A 335 2.36 4.45 -23.91
CA ASP A 335 3.06 3.57 -24.84
C ASP A 335 2.15 3.11 -25.99
N ARG A 336 0.83 3.14 -25.80
CA ARG A 336 -0.22 2.59 -26.68
C ARG A 336 -0.04 1.10 -27.04
N VAL A 337 0.88 0.40 -26.38
CA VAL A 337 1.09 -1.04 -26.49
C VAL A 337 0.04 -1.76 -25.63
N PRO A 338 -0.83 -2.61 -26.22
CA PRO A 338 -1.72 -3.48 -25.45
C PRO A 338 -0.94 -4.60 -24.77
N ALA A 339 -1.19 -4.85 -23.49
CA ALA A 339 -0.69 -5.98 -22.72
C ALA A 339 -1.85 -6.87 -22.23
N ASP A 340 -1.57 -8.11 -21.85
CA ASP A 340 -2.60 -9.03 -21.36
C ASP A 340 -3.17 -8.57 -20.01
N ALA A 341 -4.46 -8.24 -20.00
CA ALA A 341 -5.16 -7.82 -18.79
C ALA A 341 -5.28 -8.97 -17.77
N ARG A 342 -5.29 -10.23 -18.21
CA ARG A 342 -5.48 -11.40 -17.34
C ARG A 342 -4.43 -11.47 -16.24
N VAL A 343 -3.18 -11.17 -16.59
CA VAL A 343 -2.04 -11.12 -15.65
C VAL A 343 -2.32 -10.16 -14.49
N LEU A 344 -2.83 -8.96 -14.78
CA LEU A 344 -3.16 -7.97 -13.75
C LEU A 344 -4.41 -8.37 -12.96
N LEU A 345 -5.48 -8.77 -13.63
CA LEU A 345 -6.78 -9.07 -13.00
C LEU A 345 -6.70 -10.29 -12.07
N GLN A 346 -5.93 -11.31 -12.45
CA GLN A 346 -5.63 -12.45 -11.58
C GLN A 346 -4.78 -12.01 -10.38
N PHE A 347 -3.71 -11.23 -10.61
CA PHE A 347 -2.83 -10.80 -9.52
C PHE A 347 -3.53 -9.91 -8.49
N ILE A 348 -4.47 -9.04 -8.92
CA ILE A 348 -5.31 -8.24 -8.01
C ILE A 348 -6.13 -9.16 -7.09
N SER A 349 -6.81 -10.16 -7.65
CA SER A 349 -7.64 -11.11 -6.88
C SER A 349 -6.80 -11.91 -5.88
N GLU A 350 -5.66 -12.44 -6.33
CA GLU A 350 -4.73 -13.16 -5.46
C GLU A 350 -4.15 -12.27 -4.35
N GLN A 351 -3.77 -11.02 -4.64
CA GLN A 351 -3.27 -10.10 -3.60
C GLN A 351 -4.37 -9.72 -2.60
N PHE A 352 -5.62 -9.58 -3.05
CA PHE A 352 -6.77 -9.38 -2.16
C PHE A 352 -6.94 -10.58 -1.22
N GLU A 353 -7.00 -11.81 -1.75
CA GLU A 353 -7.11 -13.03 -0.96
C GLU A 353 -5.93 -13.19 0.01
N GLN A 354 -4.69 -13.13 -0.47
CA GLN A 354 -3.48 -13.29 0.33
C GLN A 354 -3.42 -12.27 1.47
N SER A 355 -3.79 -11.01 1.21
CA SER A 355 -3.80 -9.96 2.25
C SER A 355 -4.85 -10.19 3.34
N THR A 356 -5.92 -10.96 3.08
CA THR A 356 -6.88 -11.36 4.13
C THR A 356 -6.41 -12.52 5.00
N GLN A 357 -5.52 -13.39 4.49
CA GLN A 357 -5.11 -14.64 5.13
C GLN A 357 -3.76 -14.55 5.88
N THR A 358 -2.90 -13.58 5.55
CA THR A 358 -1.47 -13.59 5.93
C THR A 358 -1.09 -12.73 7.15
N LEU A 359 -2.06 -12.38 8.00
CA LEU A 359 -1.83 -11.57 9.21
C LEU A 359 -0.93 -12.29 10.24
N TRP A 360 0.17 -11.66 10.63
CA TRP A 360 1.11 -12.16 11.63
C TRP A 360 0.49 -12.32 13.01
N SER A 361 -0.48 -11.47 13.38
CA SER A 361 -1.12 -11.61 14.71
C SER A 361 -1.82 -12.94 14.91
N LEU A 362 -2.33 -13.58 13.86
CA LEU A 362 -2.92 -14.93 13.94
C LEU A 362 -1.83 -15.98 14.23
N ILE A 363 -0.76 -15.99 13.45
CA ILE A 363 0.37 -16.94 13.57
C ILE A 363 1.06 -16.81 14.94
N VAL A 364 1.29 -15.56 15.36
CA VAL A 364 1.94 -15.26 16.64
C VAL A 364 1.02 -15.64 17.80
N ALA A 365 -0.26 -15.25 17.78
CA ALA A 365 -1.19 -15.61 18.84
C ALA A 365 -1.37 -17.13 18.98
N GLU A 366 -1.45 -17.88 17.87
CA GLU A 366 -1.52 -19.36 17.90
C GLU A 366 -0.27 -19.98 18.54
N THR A 367 0.91 -19.39 18.32
CA THR A 367 2.14 -19.85 18.98
C THR A 367 2.13 -19.51 20.47
N CYS A 368 1.66 -18.32 20.83
CA CYS A 368 1.54 -17.86 22.22
C CYS A 368 0.53 -18.67 23.04
N THR A 369 -0.50 -19.26 22.42
CA THR A 369 -1.44 -20.20 23.09
C THR A 369 -0.87 -21.60 23.29
N LYS A 370 0.33 -21.90 22.77
CA LYS A 370 1.05 -23.16 22.98
C LYS A 370 2.19 -23.01 23.99
N GLN A 371 2.93 -21.91 23.94
CA GLN A 371 4.05 -21.64 24.85
C GLN A 371 4.28 -20.12 25.01
N TRP A 372 4.62 -19.68 26.22
CA TRP A 372 5.00 -18.29 26.50
C TRP A 372 6.21 -18.23 27.44
N GLY A 373 7.20 -17.41 27.09
CA GLY A 373 8.46 -17.28 27.81
C GLY A 373 9.53 -16.52 27.00
N LYS A 374 10.59 -16.01 27.66
CA LYS A 374 11.66 -15.21 27.01
C LYS A 374 12.15 -15.82 25.69
N ALA A 375 12.62 -17.07 25.71
CA ALA A 375 13.13 -17.76 24.53
C ALA A 375 12.07 -17.96 23.42
N THR A 376 10.80 -18.12 23.77
CA THR A 376 9.70 -18.22 22.79
C THR A 376 9.44 -16.88 22.11
N VAL A 377 9.46 -15.78 22.87
CA VAL A 377 9.28 -14.42 22.33
C VAL A 377 10.46 -14.00 21.45
N GLU A 378 11.70 -14.32 21.85
CA GLU A 378 12.91 -14.08 21.05
C GLU A 378 12.87 -14.88 19.73
N LYS A 379 12.48 -16.16 19.79
CA LYS A 379 12.29 -16.98 18.59
C LYS A 379 11.17 -16.45 17.70
N LEU A 380 10.06 -15.97 18.27
CA LEU A 380 8.96 -15.37 17.51
C LEU A 380 9.39 -14.08 16.82
N LEU A 381 10.13 -13.19 17.49
CA LEU A 381 10.70 -11.99 16.88
C LEU A 381 11.54 -12.33 15.65
N GLN A 382 12.51 -13.25 15.79
CA GLN A 382 13.36 -13.69 14.68
C GLN A 382 12.57 -14.36 13.55
N SER A 383 11.53 -15.14 13.89
CA SER A 383 10.68 -15.83 12.92
C SER A 383 9.79 -14.88 12.12
N VAL A 384 9.28 -13.82 12.76
CA VAL A 384 8.46 -12.79 12.12
C VAL A 384 9.34 -11.89 11.25
N GLU A 385 10.50 -11.43 11.75
CA GLU A 385 11.45 -10.61 10.98
C GLU A 385 11.94 -11.34 9.72
N ARG A 386 12.36 -12.62 9.85
CA ARG A 386 12.82 -13.43 8.70
C ARG A 386 11.68 -13.80 7.74
N GLY A 387 10.53 -14.22 8.28
CA GLY A 387 9.40 -14.62 7.46
C GLY A 387 8.84 -13.45 6.65
N GLU A 388 8.88 -12.23 7.19
CA GLU A 388 8.49 -11.04 6.43
C GLU A 388 9.47 -10.75 5.27
N GLU A 389 10.77 -10.86 5.53
CA GLU A 389 11.81 -10.70 4.50
C GLU A 389 11.67 -11.74 3.39
N GLU A 390 11.38 -13.00 3.75
CA GLU A 390 11.13 -14.10 2.81
C GLU A 390 9.88 -13.82 1.97
N ARG A 391 8.73 -13.52 2.58
CA ARG A 391 7.49 -13.18 1.86
C ARG A 391 7.66 -11.98 0.93
N ALA A 392 8.36 -10.93 1.37
CA ALA A 392 8.63 -9.76 0.54
C ALA A 392 9.50 -10.11 -0.67
N ARG A 393 10.54 -10.93 -0.49
CA ARG A 393 11.41 -11.41 -1.58
C ARG A 393 10.66 -12.30 -2.56
N GLU A 394 9.84 -13.23 -2.08
CA GLU A 394 9.01 -14.10 -2.92
C GLU A 394 7.99 -13.29 -3.75
N LEU A 395 7.34 -12.30 -3.13
CA LEU A 395 6.40 -11.41 -3.82
C LEU A 395 7.09 -10.58 -4.92
N LEU A 396 8.27 -10.00 -4.63
CA LEU A 396 9.06 -9.25 -5.62
C LEU A 396 9.52 -10.13 -6.78
N LYS A 397 10.00 -11.34 -6.48
CA LYS A 397 10.34 -12.32 -7.51
C LYS A 397 9.13 -12.63 -8.38
N ARG A 398 7.98 -12.96 -7.78
CA ARG A 398 6.74 -13.26 -8.49
C ARG A 398 6.29 -12.13 -9.41
N LYS A 399 6.40 -10.87 -8.96
CA LYS A 399 6.11 -9.68 -9.78
C LYS A 399 7.02 -9.58 -11.00
N ARG A 400 8.33 -9.83 -10.83
CA ARG A 400 9.28 -9.87 -11.96
C ARG A 400 8.98 -11.01 -12.92
N ASP A 401 8.72 -12.21 -12.40
CA ASP A 401 8.37 -13.39 -13.21
C ASP A 401 7.13 -13.10 -14.09
N LEU A 402 6.09 -12.45 -13.53
CA LEU A 402 4.89 -12.04 -14.27
C LEU A 402 5.15 -10.96 -15.33
N VAL A 403 5.97 -9.95 -15.03
CA VAL A 403 6.36 -8.90 -16.00
C VAL A 403 7.20 -9.51 -17.13
N GLN A 404 8.17 -10.36 -16.81
CA GLN A 404 9.01 -11.04 -17.79
C GLN A 404 8.20 -11.99 -18.68
N GLN A 405 7.22 -12.72 -18.12
CA GLN A 405 6.30 -13.52 -18.93
C GLN A 405 5.50 -12.63 -19.92
N ALA A 406 4.95 -11.51 -19.44
CA ALA A 406 4.21 -10.59 -20.29
C ALA A 406 5.10 -9.98 -21.41
N GLU A 407 6.37 -9.67 -21.11
CA GLU A 407 7.35 -9.20 -22.10
C GLU A 407 7.74 -10.25 -23.14
N ILE A 408 7.80 -11.54 -22.77
CA ILE A 408 8.05 -12.66 -23.70
C ILE A 408 6.86 -12.84 -24.66
N GLU A 409 5.64 -12.75 -24.15
CA GLU A 409 4.43 -12.78 -24.99
C GLU A 409 4.36 -11.55 -25.90
N LYS A 410 4.77 -10.38 -25.39
CA LYS A 410 4.82 -9.13 -26.14
C LYS A 410 5.68 -8.07 -25.46
N ALA A 411 6.74 -7.62 -26.13
CA ALA A 411 7.66 -6.61 -25.61
C ALA A 411 6.94 -5.36 -25.05
N LEU A 412 7.15 -5.08 -23.76
CA LEU A 412 6.61 -3.93 -23.06
C LEU A 412 7.71 -2.87 -22.85
N PRO A 413 7.45 -1.57 -23.06
CA PRO A 413 8.42 -0.52 -22.74
C PRO A 413 8.69 -0.40 -21.24
N ARG A 414 9.90 0.04 -20.85
CA ARG A 414 10.24 0.36 -19.45
C ARG A 414 9.22 1.34 -18.88
N GLY A 415 8.59 0.98 -17.75
CA GLY A 415 7.50 1.75 -17.14
C GLY A 415 6.13 1.61 -17.81
N HIS A 416 5.88 0.52 -18.55
CA HIS A 416 4.53 0.19 -19.01
C HIS A 416 3.55 0.04 -17.84
N ILE A 417 2.31 0.47 -18.02
CA ILE A 417 1.31 0.54 -16.95
C ILE A 417 0.99 -0.81 -16.29
N LEU A 418 1.12 -1.93 -17.00
CA LEU A 418 0.98 -3.28 -16.43
C LEU A 418 2.03 -3.52 -15.35
N ALA A 419 3.31 -3.31 -15.69
CA ALA A 419 4.43 -3.53 -14.77
C ALA A 419 4.38 -2.57 -13.57
N LEU A 420 4.03 -1.30 -13.79
CA LEU A 420 3.81 -0.34 -12.71
C LEU A 420 2.68 -0.80 -11.77
N SER A 421 1.55 -1.26 -12.31
CA SER A 421 0.40 -1.71 -11.51
C SER A 421 0.72 -2.98 -10.69
N LEU A 422 1.38 -3.96 -11.30
CA LEU A 422 1.82 -5.20 -10.63
C LEU A 422 2.79 -4.92 -9.47
N PHE A 423 3.64 -3.90 -9.57
CA PHE A 423 4.60 -3.59 -8.50
C PHE A 423 4.00 -2.81 -7.32
N LEU A 424 2.93 -2.03 -7.54
CA LEU A 424 2.21 -1.34 -6.48
C LEU A 424 1.35 -2.27 -5.61
N LEU A 425 0.71 -3.28 -6.25
CA LEU A 425 -0.05 -4.36 -5.61
C LEU A 425 0.83 -5.19 -4.68
#